data_AF-A0AAW4TWD0-F1
#
_entry.id   AF-A0AAW4TWD0-F1
#
_cell.length_a   1.000
_cell.length_b   1.000
_cell.length_c   1.000
_cell.angle_alpha   90.00
_cell.angle_beta   90.00
_cell.angle_gamma   90.00
#
_symmetry.space_group_name_H-M   'P 1'
#
loop_
_entity.id
_entity.type
_entity.pdbx_description
1 polymer ?
#
loop_
_entity_poly.entity_id
_entity_poly.type
_entity_poly.pdbx_seq_one_letter_code
_entity_poly.pdbx_strand_id
1 'polypeptide(L)'
;MSFRANLQYLRAQRNLTQERLAMLLGVSRQAISKWESEKAYPEMDKLLMICDLFGCTLDDLVLGDVSRPAASASAAGSSNVDSSAEAASPLAASSKTAGIIAPIAELAQDITGYDEHRRRFALLIAGGVAAIIAGVGIGNLFDSSNSILGATPLNDFLTFLCICAGVIAGLAMLIPGGLSRTDFKRRHPYVEDFYTGEDRSRELRLLVIGIVGGISAILIGIAVTVYADDMLGGSDGWPNAIFLLLCASGVFGFVYCGMRYSLLNINAYNKAAEDDRKEHAGEQDFYDKLTGAVCGIITMIATLIGLCLLFLSPAALRGDWSTAVTGMFWVAWPIGGLLCGIAATAIQLFKNYRER
;
A
#
# COMPACT_ATOMS: atom_id res chain seq x y z
N MET A 1 -9.72 -32.11 -25.83
CA MET A 1 -10.50 -31.67 -24.65
C MET A 1 -10.81 -30.18 -24.80
N SER A 2 -11.79 -29.60 -24.08
CA SER A 2 -11.99 -28.14 -24.15
C SER A 2 -10.89 -27.40 -23.37
N PHE A 3 -10.59 -26.15 -23.73
CA PHE A 3 -9.59 -25.31 -23.05
C PHE A 3 -9.74 -25.32 -21.52
N ARG A 4 -10.97 -25.28 -21.01
CA ARG A 4 -11.29 -25.40 -19.59
C ARG A 4 -10.73 -26.69 -18.99
N ALA A 5 -10.99 -27.83 -19.63
CA ALA A 5 -10.57 -29.13 -19.13
C ALA A 5 -9.04 -29.28 -19.19
N ASN A 6 -8.42 -28.75 -20.24
CA ASN A 6 -6.96 -28.69 -20.37
C ASN A 6 -6.33 -27.85 -19.24
N LEU A 7 -6.88 -26.66 -18.96
CA LEU A 7 -6.39 -25.78 -17.91
C LEU A 7 -6.54 -26.41 -16.51
N GLN A 8 -7.68 -27.04 -16.23
CA GLN A 8 -7.91 -27.75 -14.97
C GLN A 8 -6.96 -28.95 -14.80
N TYR A 9 -6.70 -29.68 -15.88
CA TYR A 9 -5.79 -30.81 -15.89
C TYR A 9 -4.34 -30.37 -15.64
N LEU A 10 -3.86 -29.35 -16.35
CA LEU A 10 -2.51 -28.80 -16.17
C LEU A 10 -2.31 -28.25 -14.74
N ARG A 11 -3.35 -27.59 -14.20
CA ARG A 11 -3.37 -27.11 -12.83
C ARG A 11 -3.28 -28.27 -11.82
N ALA A 12 -4.04 -29.35 -12.05
CA ALA A 12 -4.03 -30.54 -11.21
C ALA A 12 -2.69 -31.30 -11.26
N GLN A 13 -2.07 -31.43 -12.43
CA GLN A 13 -0.74 -32.05 -12.56
C GLN A 13 0.34 -31.36 -11.72
N ARG A 14 0.23 -30.03 -11.55
CA ARG A 14 1.19 -29.22 -10.79
C ARG A 14 0.73 -28.90 -9.37
N ASN A 15 -0.36 -29.51 -8.89
CA ASN A 15 -0.99 -29.22 -7.59
C ASN A 15 -1.24 -27.73 -7.33
N LEU A 16 -1.48 -26.94 -8.38
CA LEU A 16 -1.69 -25.50 -8.26
C LEU A 16 -3.15 -25.20 -7.86
N THR A 17 -3.36 -24.27 -6.94
CA THR A 17 -4.71 -23.74 -6.68
C THR A 17 -5.09 -22.72 -7.76
N GLN A 18 -6.39 -22.42 -7.92
CA GLN A 18 -6.83 -21.33 -8.81
C GLN A 18 -6.19 -19.99 -8.41
N GLU A 19 -5.95 -19.80 -7.11
CA GLU A 19 -5.33 -18.61 -6.51
C GLU A 19 -3.85 -18.51 -6.86
N ARG A 20 -3.13 -19.63 -6.77
CA ARG A 20 -1.72 -19.69 -7.14
C ARG A 20 -1.49 -19.45 -8.64
N LEU A 21 -2.35 -20.01 -9.49
CA LEU A 21 -2.31 -19.76 -10.93
C LEU A 21 -2.64 -18.30 -11.27
N ALA A 22 -3.62 -17.70 -10.59
CA ALA A 22 -3.96 -16.30 -10.73
C ALA A 22 -2.76 -15.39 -10.41
N MET A 23 -2.05 -15.68 -9.31
CA MET A 23 -0.83 -14.95 -8.92
C MET A 23 0.26 -15.04 -9.99
N LEU A 24 0.55 -16.26 -10.48
CA LEU A 24 1.61 -16.49 -11.47
C LEU A 24 1.32 -15.79 -12.80
N LEU A 25 0.05 -15.70 -13.20
CA LEU A 25 -0.38 -15.03 -14.43
C LEU A 25 -0.66 -13.53 -14.26
N GLY A 26 -0.57 -13.01 -13.03
CA GLY A 26 -0.86 -11.61 -12.69
C GLY A 26 -2.32 -11.22 -12.98
N VAL A 27 -3.26 -12.11 -12.68
CA VAL A 27 -4.71 -11.89 -12.86
C VAL A 27 -5.48 -12.17 -11.57
N SER A 28 -6.75 -11.79 -11.49
CA SER A 28 -7.57 -12.09 -10.31
C SER A 28 -8.00 -13.57 -10.31
N ARG A 29 -8.23 -14.13 -9.10
CA ARG A 29 -8.82 -15.47 -8.93
C ARG A 29 -10.14 -15.62 -9.70
N GLN A 30 -10.95 -14.55 -9.73
CA GLN A 30 -12.22 -14.55 -10.46
C GLN A 30 -12.01 -14.71 -11.98
N ALA A 31 -10.92 -14.17 -12.54
CA ALA A 31 -10.59 -14.36 -13.95
C ALA A 31 -10.31 -15.85 -14.25
N ILE A 32 -9.46 -16.50 -13.44
CA ILE A 32 -9.20 -17.95 -13.55
C ILE A 32 -10.50 -18.75 -13.41
N SER A 33 -11.34 -18.42 -12.44
CA SER A 33 -12.64 -19.09 -12.25
C SER A 33 -13.57 -18.91 -13.45
N LYS A 34 -13.57 -17.73 -14.09
CA LYS A 34 -14.35 -17.47 -15.31
C LYS A 34 -13.81 -18.27 -16.51
N TRP A 35 -12.48 -18.40 -16.63
CA TRP A 35 -11.84 -19.23 -17.66
C TRP A 35 -12.15 -20.72 -17.45
N GLU A 36 -12.03 -21.21 -16.23
CA GLU A 36 -12.38 -22.59 -15.85
C GLU A 36 -13.89 -22.87 -15.83
N SER A 37 -14.75 -21.87 -16.02
CA SER A 37 -16.20 -22.04 -16.14
C SER A 37 -16.74 -21.70 -17.53
N GLU A 38 -15.86 -21.48 -18.51
CA GLU A 38 -16.19 -21.10 -19.90
C GLU A 38 -17.03 -19.80 -19.99
N LYS A 39 -17.08 -18.99 -18.92
CA LYS A 39 -17.78 -17.71 -18.88
C LYS A 39 -16.99 -16.58 -19.53
N ALA A 40 -15.68 -16.75 -19.66
CA ALA A 40 -14.79 -15.82 -20.35
C ALA A 40 -13.59 -16.58 -20.94
N TYR A 41 -12.98 -16.02 -21.98
CA TYR A 41 -11.75 -16.54 -22.57
C TYR A 41 -10.56 -15.66 -22.19
N PRO A 42 -9.36 -16.22 -21.92
CA PRO A 42 -8.16 -15.42 -21.68
C PRO A 42 -7.76 -14.63 -22.93
N GLU A 43 -7.16 -13.46 -22.71
CA GLU A 43 -6.50 -12.68 -23.78
C GLU A 43 -5.25 -13.39 -24.29
N MET A 44 -4.79 -13.03 -25.50
CA MET A 44 -3.67 -13.70 -26.14
C MET A 44 -2.39 -13.71 -25.31
N ASP A 45 -2.07 -12.60 -24.65
CA ASP A 45 -0.89 -12.50 -23.79
C ASP A 45 -0.96 -13.48 -22.61
N LYS A 46 -2.15 -13.71 -22.06
CA LYS A 46 -2.37 -14.66 -20.95
C LYS A 46 -2.32 -16.10 -21.42
N LEU A 47 -2.82 -16.38 -22.63
CA LEU A 47 -2.69 -17.70 -23.27
C LEU A 47 -1.22 -18.08 -23.47
N LEU A 48 -0.40 -17.17 -23.98
CA LEU A 48 1.04 -17.39 -24.14
C LEU A 48 1.73 -17.61 -22.79
N MET A 49 1.37 -16.81 -21.79
CA MET A 49 1.92 -16.96 -20.43
C MET A 49 1.53 -18.29 -19.78
N ILE A 50 0.32 -18.81 -20.04
CA ILE A 50 -0.10 -20.15 -19.62
C ILE A 50 0.73 -21.23 -20.33
N CYS A 51 0.96 -21.08 -21.64
CA CYS A 51 1.79 -21.99 -22.44
C CYS A 51 3.22 -22.06 -21.89
N ASP A 52 3.84 -20.90 -21.62
CA ASP A 52 5.18 -20.81 -21.03
C ASP A 52 5.22 -21.42 -19.63
N LEU A 53 4.19 -21.14 -18.82
CA LEU A 53 4.11 -21.65 -17.45
C LEU A 53 4.00 -23.16 -17.40
N PHE A 54 3.19 -23.78 -18.27
CA PHE A 54 2.97 -25.23 -18.29
C PHE A 54 3.86 -26.00 -19.25
N GLY A 55 4.59 -25.33 -20.15
CA GLY A 55 5.45 -25.94 -21.15
C GLY A 55 4.66 -26.66 -22.26
N CYS A 56 3.47 -26.16 -22.60
CA CYS A 56 2.61 -26.72 -23.65
C CYS A 56 2.48 -25.75 -24.84
N THR A 57 2.19 -26.26 -26.03
CA THR A 57 1.91 -25.39 -27.18
C THR A 57 0.49 -24.82 -27.11
N LEU A 58 0.26 -23.68 -27.76
CA LEU A 58 -1.06 -23.04 -27.79
C LEU A 58 -2.11 -23.93 -28.46
N ASP A 59 -1.71 -24.67 -29.50
CA ASP A 59 -2.54 -25.68 -30.14
C ASP A 59 -2.93 -26.80 -29.17
N ASP A 60 -1.99 -27.29 -28.35
CA ASP A 60 -2.29 -28.31 -27.33
C ASP A 60 -3.25 -27.78 -26.24
N LEU A 61 -3.07 -26.52 -25.85
CA LEU A 61 -3.86 -25.87 -24.81
C LEU A 61 -5.31 -25.59 -25.26
N VAL A 62 -5.50 -25.16 -26.51
CA VAL A 62 -6.78 -24.66 -27.05
C VAL A 62 -7.55 -25.73 -27.84
N LEU A 63 -6.86 -26.51 -28.68
CA LEU A 63 -7.44 -27.45 -29.63
C LEU A 63 -7.12 -28.92 -29.28
N GLY A 64 -6.00 -29.16 -28.60
CA GLY A 64 -5.48 -30.48 -28.29
C GLY A 64 -6.07 -31.15 -27.04
N ASP A 65 -5.52 -32.31 -26.74
CA ASP A 65 -5.81 -33.08 -25.53
C ASP A 65 -4.52 -33.29 -24.74
N VAL A 66 -4.22 -32.36 -23.83
CA VAL A 66 -3.02 -32.40 -22.97
C VAL A 66 -3.00 -33.62 -22.02
N SER A 67 -4.09 -34.41 -21.95
CA SER A 67 -4.11 -35.67 -21.20
C SER A 67 -3.47 -36.85 -21.94
N ARG A 68 -3.18 -36.69 -23.24
CA ARG A 68 -2.47 -37.68 -24.06
C ARG A 68 -1.05 -37.19 -24.34
N PRO A 69 -0.01 -37.89 -23.84
CA PRO A 69 1.36 -37.61 -24.26
C PRO A 69 1.44 -37.77 -25.78
N ALA A 70 2.00 -36.77 -26.47
CA ALA A 70 2.11 -36.74 -27.92
C ALA A 70 2.84 -37.96 -28.47
N ALA A 71 2.08 -38.95 -28.95
CA ALA A 71 2.53 -39.93 -29.92
C ALA A 71 2.13 -39.42 -31.31
N SER A 72 2.90 -38.50 -31.89
CA SER A 72 3.01 -38.32 -33.34
C SER A 72 4.01 -37.22 -33.72
N ALA A 73 5.27 -37.61 -33.82
CA ALA A 73 6.20 -37.08 -34.82
C ALA A 73 7.06 -38.24 -35.31
N SER A 74 6.58 -38.94 -36.35
CA SER A 74 7.35 -39.94 -37.11
C SER A 74 8.26 -39.19 -38.10
N ALA A 75 9.58 -39.27 -37.92
CA ALA A 75 10.51 -40.17 -38.63
C ALA A 75 11.04 -39.65 -39.98
N ALA A 76 12.33 -39.26 -39.99
CA ALA A 76 13.27 -39.51 -41.09
C ALA A 76 14.73 -39.26 -40.61
N GLY A 77 15.61 -40.26 -40.75
CA GLY A 77 17.07 -40.07 -40.75
C GLY A 77 17.87 -40.95 -39.77
N SER A 78 18.35 -42.12 -40.24
CA SER A 78 19.19 -43.06 -39.50
C SER A 78 20.68 -42.67 -39.49
N SER A 79 21.43 -42.98 -38.42
CA SER A 79 22.65 -43.84 -38.46
C SER A 79 23.40 -43.91 -37.12
N ASN A 80 23.41 -45.12 -36.55
CA ASN A 80 24.49 -45.92 -35.96
C ASN A 80 25.58 -45.37 -34.99
N VAL A 81 25.64 -46.07 -33.82
CA VAL A 81 26.77 -46.82 -33.22
C VAL A 81 27.77 -46.10 -32.30
N ASP A 82 27.72 -46.45 -31.00
CA ASP A 82 28.77 -47.08 -30.14
C ASP A 82 28.40 -46.87 -28.65
N SER A 83 28.13 -47.87 -27.81
CA SER A 83 28.97 -48.95 -27.23
C SER A 83 29.40 -48.62 -25.78
N SER A 84 29.40 -49.67 -24.94
CA SER A 84 29.77 -49.76 -23.50
C SER A 84 28.82 -49.11 -22.48
N ALA A 85 27.99 -49.85 -21.74
CA ALA A 85 28.28 -50.82 -20.68
C ALA A 85 28.67 -50.18 -19.33
N GLU A 86 27.69 -50.03 -18.43
CA GLU A 86 27.88 -50.46 -17.05
C GLU A 86 26.53 -50.81 -16.40
N ALA A 87 26.49 -52.04 -15.90
CA ALA A 87 25.38 -52.65 -15.19
C ALA A 87 25.61 -52.50 -13.69
N ALA A 88 24.53 -52.25 -12.94
CA ALA A 88 24.08 -53.10 -11.81
C ALA A 88 23.22 -52.31 -10.81
N SER A 89 21.93 -52.67 -10.81
CA SER A 89 20.95 -52.57 -9.72
C SER A 89 21.30 -53.58 -8.58
N PRO A 90 20.47 -53.90 -7.54
CA PRO A 90 19.13 -53.41 -7.14
C PRO A 90 18.92 -53.35 -5.58
N LEU A 91 17.63 -53.34 -5.17
CA LEU A 91 16.99 -53.62 -3.87
C LEU A 91 16.61 -52.38 -3.04
N ALA A 92 15.35 -51.92 -3.03
CA ALA A 92 14.12 -52.59 -2.60
C ALA A 92 14.11 -53.01 -1.11
N ALA A 93 13.53 -52.16 -0.26
CA ALA A 93 12.84 -52.59 0.94
C ALA A 93 11.62 -51.69 1.17
N SER A 94 10.46 -52.25 0.85
CA SER A 94 9.15 -51.73 1.19
C SER A 94 8.97 -51.70 2.70
N SER A 95 8.55 -50.56 3.25
CA SER A 95 7.80 -50.52 4.50
C SER A 95 6.60 -49.59 4.29
N LYS A 96 5.46 -50.24 4.05
CA LYS A 96 4.14 -49.66 4.28
C LYS A 96 4.05 -49.27 5.76
N THR A 97 3.99 -47.98 6.04
CA THR A 97 3.24 -47.49 7.20
C THR A 97 2.27 -46.46 6.68
N ALA A 98 1.01 -46.88 6.59
CA ALA A 98 -0.13 -46.01 6.43
C ALA A 98 -0.21 -45.10 7.67
N GLY A 99 0.43 -43.94 7.59
CA GLY A 99 0.18 -42.79 8.45
C GLY A 99 -0.55 -41.76 7.62
N ILE A 100 -1.71 -41.33 8.10
CA ILE A 100 -2.50 -40.24 7.53
C ILE A 100 -1.65 -38.97 7.56
N ILE A 101 -0.92 -38.69 6.47
CA ILE A 101 -0.31 -37.39 6.25
C ILE A 101 -1.43 -36.52 5.72
N ALA A 102 -2.08 -35.77 6.62
CA ALA A 102 -2.83 -34.59 6.23
C ALA A 102 -1.93 -33.75 5.32
N PRO A 103 -2.42 -33.19 4.21
CA PRO A 103 -1.59 -32.32 3.39
C PRO A 103 -1.11 -31.20 4.30
N ILE A 104 0.20 -31.16 4.57
CA ILE A 104 0.84 -29.98 5.10
C ILE A 104 0.49 -28.93 4.06
N ALA A 105 -0.44 -28.03 4.40
CA ALA A 105 -0.72 -26.86 3.60
C ALA A 105 0.63 -26.16 3.47
N GLU A 106 1.27 -26.35 2.33
CA GLU A 106 2.57 -25.78 2.01
C GLU A 106 2.38 -24.28 2.16
N LEU A 107 2.93 -23.71 3.25
CA LEU A 107 2.70 -22.33 3.65
C LEU A 107 2.98 -21.46 2.43
N ALA A 108 1.95 -20.75 1.94
CA ALA A 108 2.05 -19.95 0.73
C ALA A 108 3.31 -19.08 0.83
N GLN A 109 4.29 -19.32 -0.03
CA GLN A 109 5.53 -18.54 -0.02
C GLN A 109 5.31 -17.24 -0.80
N ASP A 110 5.87 -16.13 -0.31
CA ASP A 110 5.90 -14.84 -1.01
C ASP A 110 6.76 -14.95 -2.27
N ILE A 111 6.13 -15.28 -3.41
CA ILE A 111 6.82 -15.29 -4.73
C ILE A 111 7.03 -13.86 -5.24
N THR A 112 6.13 -12.95 -4.86
CA THR A 112 6.03 -11.61 -5.47
C THR A 112 7.02 -10.61 -4.87
N GLY A 113 7.66 -10.93 -3.74
CA GLY A 113 8.47 -9.98 -2.97
C GLY A 113 7.62 -8.88 -2.34
N TYR A 114 6.35 -9.18 -2.05
CA TYR A 114 5.38 -8.21 -1.52
C TYR A 114 5.83 -7.67 -0.16
N ASP A 115 6.29 -8.52 0.75
CA ASP A 115 6.69 -8.09 2.10
C ASP A 115 7.87 -7.12 2.04
N GLU A 116 8.92 -7.45 1.30
CA GLU A 116 10.09 -6.59 1.17
C GLU A 116 9.75 -5.23 0.54
N HIS A 117 9.01 -5.24 -0.57
CA HIS A 117 8.57 -4.02 -1.25
C HIS A 117 7.76 -3.12 -0.30
N ARG A 118 6.83 -3.72 0.43
CA ARG A 118 5.94 -3.01 1.36
C ARG A 118 6.65 -2.49 2.60
N ARG A 119 7.66 -3.20 3.13
CA ARG A 119 8.52 -2.71 4.23
C ARG A 119 9.33 -1.50 3.81
N ARG A 120 9.93 -1.53 2.61
CA ARG A 120 10.64 -0.38 2.03
C ARG A 120 9.71 0.81 1.86
N PHE A 121 8.50 0.59 1.35
CA PHE A 121 7.47 1.63 1.26
C PHE A 121 7.12 2.23 2.64
N ALA A 122 6.93 1.39 3.67
CA ALA A 122 6.67 1.87 5.03
C ALA A 122 7.81 2.72 5.59
N LEU A 123 9.07 2.33 5.34
CA LEU A 123 10.26 3.11 5.73
C LEU A 123 10.33 4.46 5.01
N LEU A 124 10.02 4.50 3.71
CA LEU A 124 10.04 5.74 2.93
C LEU A 124 8.97 6.73 3.40
N ILE A 125 7.76 6.25 3.73
CA ILE A 125 6.69 7.11 4.25
C ILE A 125 7.03 7.62 5.66
N ALA A 126 7.36 6.71 6.58
CA ALA A 126 7.67 7.09 7.96
C ALA A 126 8.92 7.98 8.03
N GLY A 127 9.97 7.63 7.29
CA GLY A 127 11.22 8.37 7.21
C GLY A 127 11.04 9.74 6.57
N GLY A 128 10.24 9.84 5.51
CA GLY A 128 9.97 11.12 4.84
C GLY A 128 9.24 12.11 5.74
N VAL A 129 8.20 11.67 6.45
CA VAL A 129 7.49 12.54 7.43
C VAL A 129 8.41 12.93 8.59
N ALA A 130 9.17 11.98 9.13
CA ALA A 130 10.10 12.24 10.22
C ALA A 130 11.22 13.21 9.82
N ALA A 131 11.75 13.12 8.59
CA ALA A 131 12.77 14.01 8.06
C ALA A 131 12.29 15.47 7.96
N ILE A 132 11.02 15.68 7.59
CA ILE A 132 10.42 17.03 7.54
C ILE A 132 10.35 17.62 8.94
N ILE A 133 9.80 16.86 9.90
CA ILE A 133 9.67 17.30 11.29
C ILE A 133 11.06 17.55 11.90
N ALA A 134 12.01 16.66 11.65
CA ALA A 134 13.39 16.82 12.11
C ALA A 134 14.07 18.04 11.47
N GLY A 135 13.81 18.35 10.20
CA GLY A 135 14.34 19.57 9.57
C GLY A 135 13.87 20.84 10.27
N VAL A 136 12.58 20.91 10.63
CA VAL A 136 12.02 22.02 11.42
C VAL A 136 12.60 22.02 12.84
N GLY A 137 12.73 20.85 13.47
CA GLY A 137 13.33 20.72 14.79
C GLY A 137 14.78 21.19 14.83
N ILE A 138 15.60 20.77 13.85
CA ILE A 138 16.99 21.18 13.73
C ILE A 138 17.10 22.68 13.47
N GLY A 139 16.22 23.24 12.63
CA GLY A 139 16.15 24.68 12.40
C GLY A 139 15.94 25.48 13.69
N ASN A 140 15.11 24.98 14.61
CA ASN A 140 14.88 25.64 15.91
C ASN A 140 16.13 25.69 16.81
N LEU A 141 17.18 24.89 16.58
CA LEU A 141 18.45 25.05 17.33
C LEU A 141 19.14 26.39 16.99
N PHE A 142 18.84 26.96 15.83
CA PHE A 142 19.45 28.19 15.34
C PHE A 142 18.54 29.41 15.52
N ASP A 143 17.42 29.29 16.23
CA ASP A 143 16.47 30.39 16.39
C ASP A 143 17.10 31.59 17.12
N SER A 144 16.76 32.80 16.68
CA SER A 144 17.42 34.05 17.08
C SER A 144 17.32 34.35 18.59
N SER A 145 16.24 33.91 19.24
CA SER A 145 15.95 34.15 20.65
C SER A 145 16.84 33.33 21.60
N ASN A 146 17.18 32.09 21.25
CA ASN A 146 17.87 31.12 22.11
C ASN A 146 18.71 30.13 21.28
N SER A 147 19.48 30.68 20.33
CA SER A 147 20.36 29.89 19.46
C SER A 147 21.50 29.24 20.24
N ILE A 148 21.82 28.01 19.88
CA ILE A 148 22.98 27.28 20.44
C ILE A 148 24.32 27.95 20.09
N LEU A 149 24.38 28.74 19.00
CA LEU A 149 25.58 29.47 18.58
C LEU A 149 25.62 30.94 19.05
N GLY A 150 24.58 31.41 19.75
CA GLY A 150 24.39 32.83 20.08
C GLY A 150 23.75 33.64 18.94
N ALA A 151 23.42 34.90 19.21
CA ALA A 151 22.73 35.79 18.27
C ALA A 151 23.68 36.23 17.13
N THR A 152 23.71 35.46 16.05
CA THR A 152 24.44 35.82 14.82
C THR A 152 23.45 36.12 13.69
N PRO A 153 23.78 37.02 12.75
CA PRO A 153 22.92 37.29 11.59
C PRO A 153 22.80 36.08 10.63
N LEU A 154 23.57 35.00 10.84
CA LEU A 154 23.49 33.76 10.06
C LEU A 154 22.39 32.82 10.55
N ASN A 155 21.83 33.05 11.73
CA ASN A 155 20.84 32.18 12.38
C ASN A 155 19.59 31.99 11.50
N ASP A 156 18.98 33.07 11.01
CA ASP A 156 17.79 33.01 10.17
C ASP A 156 18.04 32.21 8.86
N PHE A 157 19.23 32.39 8.28
CA PHE A 157 19.64 31.65 7.09
C PHE A 157 19.81 30.15 7.38
N LEU A 158 20.43 29.79 8.50
CA LEU A 158 20.61 28.39 8.92
C LEU A 158 19.28 27.72 9.23
N THR A 159 18.38 28.41 9.93
CA THR A 159 17.01 27.94 10.20
C THR A 159 16.28 27.63 8.90
N PHE A 160 16.31 28.56 7.94
CA PHE A 160 15.71 28.36 6.62
C PHE A 160 16.36 27.18 5.86
N LEU A 161 17.69 27.08 5.87
CA LEU A 161 18.43 26.01 5.21
C LEU A 161 18.06 24.63 5.78
N CYS A 162 17.95 24.49 7.10
CA CYS A 162 17.56 23.24 7.75
C CYS A 162 16.13 22.80 7.38
N ILE A 163 15.19 23.75 7.34
CA ILE A 163 13.81 23.47 6.91
C ILE A 163 13.80 23.01 5.44
N CYS A 164 14.49 23.73 4.55
CA CYS A 164 14.59 23.36 3.14
C CYS A 164 15.23 21.97 2.97
N ALA A 165 16.32 21.69 3.68
CA ALA A 165 16.99 20.39 3.62
C ALA A 165 16.07 19.26 4.11
N GLY A 166 15.32 19.47 5.20
CA GLY A 166 14.34 18.51 5.71
C GLY A 166 13.19 18.26 4.74
N VAL A 167 12.66 19.31 4.10
CA VAL A 167 11.61 19.18 3.07
C VAL A 167 12.13 18.44 1.84
N ILE A 168 13.33 18.78 1.36
CA ILE A 168 13.94 18.09 0.21
C ILE A 168 14.15 16.61 0.52
N ALA A 169 14.74 16.28 1.67
CA ALA A 169 14.94 14.91 2.11
C ALA A 169 13.60 14.16 2.27
N GLY A 170 12.60 14.82 2.87
CA GLY A 170 11.25 14.28 3.03
C GLY A 170 10.59 13.94 1.70
N LEU A 171 10.54 14.89 0.78
CA LEU A 171 9.96 14.70 -0.55
C LEU A 171 10.73 13.64 -1.37
N ALA A 172 12.06 13.60 -1.25
CA ALA A 172 12.90 12.60 -1.90
C ALA A 172 12.59 11.17 -1.44
N MET A 173 12.03 10.98 -0.23
CA MET A 173 11.56 9.68 0.25
C MET A 173 10.08 9.43 -0.08
N LEU A 174 9.22 10.43 0.09
CA LEU A 174 7.77 10.29 -0.09
C LEU A 174 7.36 10.03 -1.55
N ILE A 175 7.95 10.77 -2.49
CA ILE A 175 7.56 10.69 -3.91
C ILE A 175 7.88 9.31 -4.50
N PRO A 176 9.11 8.75 -4.37
CA PRO A 176 9.41 7.41 -4.86
C PRO A 176 8.59 6.32 -4.16
N GLY A 177 8.30 6.50 -2.86
CA GLY A 177 7.41 5.60 -2.12
C GLY A 177 6.01 5.54 -2.74
N GLY A 178 5.41 6.70 -3.04
CA GLY A 178 4.10 6.76 -3.68
C GLY A 178 4.06 6.08 -5.05
N LEU A 179 5.04 6.37 -5.90
CA LEU A 179 5.11 5.85 -7.27
C LEU A 179 5.42 4.33 -7.33
N SER A 180 6.33 3.85 -6.48
CA SER A 180 6.66 2.42 -6.43
C SER A 180 5.45 1.56 -6.01
N ARG A 181 4.60 2.08 -5.10
CA ARG A 181 3.35 1.42 -4.72
C ARG A 181 2.37 1.31 -5.89
N THR A 182 2.20 2.39 -6.67
CA THR A 182 1.30 2.36 -7.82
C THR A 182 1.78 1.40 -8.89
N ASP A 183 3.09 1.36 -9.15
CA ASP A 183 3.68 0.46 -10.13
C ASP A 183 3.58 -1.01 -9.72
N PHE A 184 3.88 -1.31 -8.46
CA PHE A 184 3.75 -2.67 -7.94
C PHE A 184 2.31 -3.16 -7.99
N LYS A 185 1.35 -2.30 -7.61
CA LYS A 185 -0.09 -2.62 -7.65
C LYS A 185 -0.58 -2.96 -9.06
N ARG A 186 -0.05 -2.28 -10.08
CA ARG A 186 -0.36 -2.56 -11.49
C ARG A 186 0.22 -3.89 -11.97
N ARG A 187 1.44 -4.24 -11.55
CA ARG A 187 2.11 -5.50 -11.95
C ARG A 187 1.57 -6.72 -11.21
N HIS A 188 1.18 -6.55 -9.95
CA HIS A 188 0.67 -7.62 -9.09
C HIS A 188 -0.70 -7.25 -8.49
N PRO A 189 -1.79 -7.27 -9.29
CA PRO A 189 -3.13 -6.89 -8.81
C PRO A 189 -3.70 -7.84 -7.76
N TYR A 190 -3.21 -9.08 -7.73
CA TYR A 190 -3.66 -10.11 -6.80
C TYR A 190 -2.46 -10.75 -6.12
N VAL A 191 -2.49 -10.80 -4.79
CA VAL A 191 -1.52 -11.49 -3.94
C VAL A 191 -2.27 -12.45 -3.02
N GLU A 192 -1.79 -13.68 -2.91
CA GLU A 192 -2.34 -14.70 -2.02
C GLU A 192 -1.92 -14.41 -0.57
N ASP A 193 -2.80 -14.69 0.40
CA ASP A 193 -2.51 -14.44 1.80
C ASP A 193 -1.52 -15.48 2.35
N PHE A 194 -0.29 -15.04 2.58
CA PHE A 194 0.79 -15.87 3.13
C PHE A 194 1.05 -15.63 4.63
N TYR A 195 0.41 -14.64 5.24
CA TYR A 195 0.66 -14.31 6.64
C TYR A 195 -0.09 -15.23 7.58
N THR A 196 0.63 -15.76 8.59
CA THR A 196 0.01 -16.60 9.61
C THR A 196 -0.66 -15.76 10.70
N GLY A 197 -1.52 -16.38 11.52
CA GLY A 197 -2.10 -15.74 12.70
C GLY A 197 -1.06 -15.31 13.74
N GLU A 198 0.08 -16.02 13.81
CA GLU A 198 1.20 -15.67 14.69
C GLU A 198 1.90 -14.40 14.22
N ASP A 199 2.12 -14.24 12.91
CA ASP A 199 2.70 -13.03 12.32
C ASP A 199 1.84 -11.81 12.61
N ARG A 200 0.53 -11.94 12.44
CA ARG A 200 -0.44 -10.87 12.75
C ARG A 200 -0.38 -10.46 14.22
N SER A 201 -0.29 -11.45 15.12
CA SER A 201 -0.19 -11.21 16.56
C SER A 201 1.13 -10.53 16.93
N ARG A 202 2.23 -10.93 16.29
CA ARG A 202 3.55 -10.30 16.48
C ARG A 202 3.55 -8.84 16.04
N GLU A 203 3.07 -8.56 14.83
CA GLU A 203 3.02 -7.20 14.29
C GLU A 203 2.01 -6.32 15.04
N LEU A 204 0.90 -6.88 15.53
CA LEU A 204 -0.02 -6.16 16.41
C LEU A 204 0.67 -5.75 17.73
N ARG A 205 1.48 -6.63 18.33
CA ARG A 205 2.28 -6.25 19.52
C ARG A 205 3.26 -5.13 19.20
N LEU A 206 3.94 -5.19 18.05
CA LEU A 206 4.83 -4.12 17.61
C LEU A 206 4.08 -2.81 17.34
N LEU A 207 2.86 -2.88 16.81
CA LEU A 207 1.96 -1.72 16.65
C LEU A 207 1.66 -1.05 17.98
N VAL A 208 1.25 -1.84 18.98
CA VAL A 208 0.94 -1.33 20.32
C VAL A 208 2.18 -0.69 20.95
N ILE A 209 3.35 -1.35 20.88
CA ILE A 209 4.62 -0.81 21.39
C ILE A 209 4.97 0.50 20.68
N GLY A 210 4.81 0.56 19.35
CA GLY A 210 5.08 1.76 18.56
C GLY A 210 4.15 2.93 18.91
N ILE A 211 2.86 2.68 19.11
CA ILE A 211 1.89 3.71 19.52
C ILE A 211 2.21 4.24 20.91
N VAL A 212 2.42 3.35 21.89
CA VAL A 212 2.76 3.74 23.26
C VAL A 212 4.08 4.50 23.29
N GLY A 213 5.11 3.99 22.60
CA GLY A 213 6.41 4.66 22.49
C GLY A 213 6.32 6.04 21.84
N GLY A 214 5.53 6.18 20.78
CA GLY A 214 5.30 7.47 20.11
C GLY A 214 4.60 8.49 21.00
N ILE A 215 3.55 8.08 21.71
CA ILE A 215 2.84 8.95 22.66
C ILE A 215 3.76 9.33 23.82
N SER A 216 4.52 8.38 24.37
CA SER A 216 5.49 8.65 25.43
C SER A 216 6.56 9.67 25.00
N ALA A 217 7.09 9.56 23.78
CA ALA A 217 8.07 10.52 23.27
C ALA A 217 7.51 11.95 23.17
N ILE A 218 6.25 12.09 22.74
CA ILE A 218 5.57 13.39 22.66
C ILE A 218 5.37 13.98 24.07
N LEU A 219 4.90 13.17 25.03
CA LEU A 219 4.70 13.62 26.41
C LEU A 219 6.01 14.04 27.08
N ILE A 220 7.09 13.28 26.85
CA ILE A 220 8.44 13.67 27.31
C ILE A 220 8.86 15.00 26.68
N GLY A 221 8.61 15.18 25.38
CA GLY A 221 8.90 16.44 24.71
C GLY A 221 8.15 17.63 25.32
N ILE A 222 6.87 17.48 25.63
CA ILE A 222 6.07 18.52 26.31
C ILE A 222 6.64 18.79 27.71
N ALA A 223 7.04 17.75 28.44
CA ALA A 223 7.66 17.93 29.76
C ALA A 223 8.97 18.72 29.67
N VAL A 224 9.77 18.51 28.61
CA VAL A 224 11.01 19.27 28.37
C VAL A 224 10.71 20.75 28.12
N THR A 225 9.70 21.08 27.30
CA THR A 225 9.36 22.48 27.02
C THR A 225 8.82 23.19 28.26
N VAL A 226 7.96 22.52 29.05
CA VAL A 226 7.43 23.08 30.31
C VAL A 226 8.57 23.30 31.31
N TYR A 227 9.47 22.34 31.46
CA TYR A 227 10.63 22.48 32.34
C TYR A 227 11.55 23.64 31.91
N ALA A 228 11.80 23.79 30.61
CA ALA A 228 12.64 24.87 30.10
C ALA A 228 12.01 26.24 30.32
N ASP A 229 10.69 26.37 30.15
CA ASP A 229 9.96 27.60 30.40
C ASP A 229 10.01 27.98 31.89
N ASP A 230 9.61 27.06 32.78
CA ASP A 230 9.49 27.32 34.22
C ASP A 230 10.84 27.45 34.95
N MET A 231 11.85 26.67 34.58
CA MET A 231 13.13 26.59 35.32
C MET A 231 14.26 27.39 34.67
N LEU A 232 14.27 27.51 33.34
CA LEU A 232 15.36 28.15 32.59
C LEU A 232 14.92 29.50 31.98
N GLY A 233 13.63 29.84 32.02
CA GLY A 233 13.08 31.10 31.51
C GLY A 233 13.21 31.27 30.00
N GLY A 234 13.42 30.16 29.26
CA GLY A 234 13.58 30.15 27.82
C GLY A 234 12.50 29.30 27.16
N SER A 235 11.50 29.96 26.57
CA SER A 235 10.39 29.30 25.87
C SER A 235 10.75 28.88 24.43
N ASP A 236 11.69 29.60 23.81
CA ASP A 236 11.97 29.47 22.37
C ASP A 236 13.36 28.85 22.10
N GLY A 237 13.58 28.40 20.85
CA GLY A 237 14.84 27.83 20.39
C GLY A 237 15.07 26.34 20.74
N TRP A 238 16.14 26.05 21.48
CA TRP A 238 16.59 24.67 21.74
C TRP A 238 15.56 23.76 22.44
N PRO A 239 14.65 24.22 23.34
CA PRO A 239 13.62 23.35 23.91
C PRO A 239 12.62 22.89 22.85
N ASN A 240 12.20 23.80 21.96
CA ASN A 240 11.32 23.49 20.83
C ASN A 240 12.00 22.53 19.86
N ALA A 241 13.31 22.67 19.65
CA ALA A 241 14.08 21.72 18.86
C ALA A 241 14.05 20.31 19.44
N ILE A 242 14.29 20.15 20.74
CA ILE A 242 14.23 18.83 21.40
C ILE A 242 12.82 18.24 21.31
N PHE A 243 11.80 19.05 21.57
CA PHE A 243 10.41 18.63 21.43
C PHE A 243 10.10 18.12 20.02
N LEU A 244 10.50 18.86 18.98
CA LEU A 244 10.27 18.48 17.60
C LEU A 244 11.08 17.26 17.17
N LEU A 245 12.30 17.08 17.66
CA LEU A 245 13.11 15.88 17.40
C LEU A 245 12.52 14.64 18.07
N LEU A 246 12.02 14.77 19.29
CA LEU A 246 11.28 13.70 19.96
C LEU A 246 9.98 13.38 19.22
N CYS A 247 9.24 14.41 18.78
CA CYS A 247 8.08 14.24 17.91
C CYS A 247 8.44 13.52 16.61
N ALA A 248 9.54 13.87 15.95
CA ALA A 248 10.00 13.21 14.73
C ALA A 248 10.25 11.72 14.96
N SER A 249 10.92 11.35 16.06
CA SER A 249 11.17 9.95 16.42
C SER A 249 9.89 9.19 16.77
N GLY A 250 8.96 9.83 17.50
CA GLY A 250 7.68 9.24 17.87
C GLY A 250 6.78 9.02 16.66
N VAL A 251 6.71 10.03 15.78
CA VAL A 251 5.98 9.96 14.50
C VAL A 251 6.55 8.88 13.60
N PHE A 252 7.88 8.80 13.48
CA PHE A 252 8.53 7.72 12.75
C PHE A 252 8.08 6.34 13.26
N GLY A 253 8.16 6.12 14.58
CA GLY A 253 7.83 4.84 15.20
C GLY A 253 6.39 4.41 14.96
N PHE A 254 5.40 5.24 15.31
CA PHE A 254 4.00 4.85 15.17
C PHE A 254 3.56 4.78 13.71
N VAL A 255 4.04 5.67 12.82
CA VAL A 255 3.72 5.61 11.38
C VAL A 255 4.32 4.35 10.77
N TYR A 256 5.58 4.03 11.09
CA TYR A 256 6.23 2.81 10.59
C TYR A 256 5.49 1.55 11.04
N CYS A 257 5.18 1.43 12.34
CA CYS A 257 4.45 0.29 12.88
C CYS A 257 3.01 0.20 12.35
N GLY A 258 2.31 1.34 12.22
CA GLY A 258 0.97 1.43 11.65
C GLY A 258 0.93 0.98 10.19
N MET A 259 1.89 1.46 9.41
CA MET A 259 2.06 1.06 8.01
C MET A 259 2.38 -0.43 7.91
N ARG A 260 3.31 -0.95 8.73
CA ARG A 260 3.66 -2.37 8.77
C ARG A 260 2.47 -3.27 9.07
N TYR A 261 1.66 -2.91 10.06
CA TYR A 261 0.44 -3.64 10.38
C TYR A 261 -0.56 -3.61 9.21
N SER A 262 -0.68 -2.47 8.54
CA SER A 262 -1.54 -2.34 7.34
C SER A 262 -1.11 -3.27 6.19
N LEU A 263 0.17 -3.66 6.10
CA LEU A 263 0.67 -4.56 5.05
C LEU A 263 0.09 -5.97 5.13
N LEU A 264 -0.25 -6.42 6.35
CA LEU A 264 -0.80 -7.76 6.62
C LEU A 264 -2.20 -7.94 6.04
N ASN A 265 -2.90 -6.84 5.75
CA ASN A 265 -4.25 -6.89 5.22
C ASN A 265 -4.23 -7.06 3.69
N ILE A 266 -3.86 -8.26 3.25
CA ILE A 266 -3.79 -8.64 1.83
C ILE A 266 -5.18 -8.57 1.18
N ASN A 267 -6.24 -8.88 1.91
CA ASN A 267 -7.62 -8.72 1.43
C ASN A 267 -7.95 -7.26 1.09
N ALA A 268 -7.53 -6.30 1.92
CA ALA A 268 -7.69 -4.89 1.63
C ALA A 268 -6.87 -4.44 0.41
N TYR A 269 -5.67 -5.01 0.22
CA TYR A 269 -4.87 -4.77 -0.98
C TYR A 269 -5.56 -5.27 -2.25
N ASN A 270 -6.01 -6.53 -2.26
CA ASN A 270 -6.71 -7.15 -3.40
C ASN A 270 -8.00 -6.40 -3.72
N LYS A 271 -8.79 -6.03 -2.72
CA LYS A 271 -10.00 -5.23 -2.90
C LYS A 271 -9.68 -3.87 -3.52
N ALA A 272 -8.67 -3.16 -3.00
CA ALA A 272 -8.28 -1.88 -3.57
C ALA A 272 -7.79 -2.01 -5.03
N ALA A 273 -7.17 -3.12 -5.41
CA ALA A 273 -6.79 -3.36 -6.80
C ALA A 273 -7.98 -3.67 -7.70
N GLU A 274 -8.98 -4.39 -7.19
CA GLU A 274 -10.23 -4.60 -7.91
C GLU A 274 -11.03 -3.30 -8.08
N ASP A 275 -11.08 -2.44 -7.07
CA ASP A 275 -11.80 -1.17 -7.12
C ASP A 275 -11.18 -0.21 -8.16
N ASP A 276 -9.85 -0.06 -8.20
CA ASP A 276 -9.15 0.72 -9.25
C ASP A 276 -9.46 0.16 -10.66
N ARG A 277 -9.53 -1.17 -10.80
CA ARG A 277 -9.85 -1.82 -12.07
C ARG A 277 -11.27 -1.51 -12.52
N LYS A 278 -12.25 -1.55 -11.60
CA LYS A 278 -13.65 -1.19 -11.90
C LYS A 278 -13.78 0.27 -12.30
N GLU A 279 -13.06 1.15 -11.62
CA GLU A 279 -13.01 2.58 -11.96
C GLU A 279 -12.48 2.79 -13.38
N HIS A 280 -11.36 2.16 -13.75
CA HIS A 280 -10.82 2.23 -15.11
C HIS A 280 -11.71 1.58 -16.18
N ALA A 281 -12.47 0.55 -15.82
CA ALA A 281 -13.46 -0.08 -16.71
C ALA A 281 -14.73 0.77 -16.89
N GLY A 282 -14.85 1.92 -16.21
CA GLY A 282 -16.05 2.75 -16.23
C GLY A 282 -17.23 2.14 -15.47
N GLU A 283 -17.02 1.01 -14.78
CA GLU A 283 -17.96 0.27 -13.96
C GLU A 283 -18.04 0.90 -12.55
N GLN A 284 -18.12 2.23 -12.52
CA GLN A 284 -18.33 3.00 -11.30
C GLN A 284 -19.81 3.12 -11.04
N ASP A 285 -20.22 2.77 -9.82
CA ASP A 285 -21.61 2.92 -9.41
C ASP A 285 -22.03 4.38 -9.51
N PHE A 286 -23.22 4.61 -10.07
CA PHE A 286 -23.80 5.95 -10.22
C PHE A 286 -23.77 6.74 -8.90
N TYR A 287 -23.99 6.07 -7.78
CA TYR A 287 -23.95 6.64 -6.44
C TYR A 287 -22.56 7.17 -6.05
N ASP A 288 -21.47 6.50 -6.46
CA ASP A 288 -20.12 6.96 -6.14
C ASP A 288 -19.76 8.23 -6.94
N LYS A 289 -20.17 8.28 -8.22
CA LYS A 289 -20.07 9.50 -9.04
C LYS A 289 -20.89 10.65 -8.45
N LEU A 290 -22.11 10.35 -7.98
CA LEU A 290 -22.99 11.33 -7.33
C LEU A 290 -22.38 11.85 -6.04
N THR A 291 -21.84 10.98 -5.18
CA THR A 291 -21.15 11.36 -3.95
C THR A 291 -19.96 12.26 -4.23
N GLY A 292 -19.13 11.91 -5.22
CA GLY A 292 -17.99 12.74 -5.63
C GLY A 292 -18.42 14.12 -6.13
N ALA A 293 -19.45 14.19 -6.98
CA ALA A 293 -19.97 15.45 -7.51
C ALA A 293 -20.55 16.35 -6.40
N VAL A 294 -21.37 15.80 -5.51
CA VAL A 294 -21.99 16.56 -4.40
C VAL A 294 -20.94 17.06 -3.42
N CYS A 295 -19.97 16.21 -3.05
CA CYS A 295 -18.88 16.67 -2.18
C CYS A 295 -18.02 17.74 -2.87
N GLY A 296 -17.77 17.63 -4.17
CA GLY A 296 -17.08 18.66 -4.95
C GLY A 296 -17.81 20.00 -4.91
N ILE A 297 -19.13 20.01 -5.09
CA ILE A 297 -19.96 21.22 -5.01
C ILE A 297 -19.89 21.83 -3.61
N ILE A 298 -20.05 21.02 -2.55
CA ILE A 298 -19.97 21.49 -1.16
C ILE A 298 -18.61 22.13 -0.88
N THR A 299 -17.52 21.50 -1.32
CA THR A 299 -16.16 22.01 -1.14
C THR A 299 -15.96 23.33 -1.87
N MET A 300 -16.44 23.46 -3.11
CA MET A 300 -16.38 24.71 -3.87
C MET A 300 -17.17 25.84 -3.18
N ILE A 301 -18.36 25.56 -2.67
CA ILE A 301 -19.17 26.53 -1.92
C ILE A 301 -18.45 26.95 -0.64
N ALA A 302 -17.87 26.00 0.11
CA ALA A 302 -17.11 26.29 1.33
C ALA A 302 -15.88 27.17 1.05
N THR A 303 -15.14 26.88 -0.02
CA THR A 303 -14.01 27.71 -0.44
C THR A 303 -14.46 29.10 -0.88
N LEU A 304 -15.58 29.22 -1.60
CA LEU A 304 -16.15 30.50 -2.02
C LEU A 304 -16.53 31.34 -0.81
N ILE A 305 -17.21 30.75 0.19
CA ILE A 305 -17.59 31.42 1.43
C ILE A 305 -16.35 31.85 2.21
N GLY A 306 -15.37 30.96 2.37
CA GLY A 306 -14.12 31.25 3.08
C GLY A 306 -13.35 32.41 2.43
N LEU A 307 -13.24 32.42 1.10
CA LEU A 307 -12.58 33.51 0.36
C LEU A 307 -13.39 34.81 0.40
N CYS A 308 -14.72 34.75 0.32
CA CYS A 308 -15.56 35.94 0.47
C CYS A 308 -15.46 36.56 1.86
N LEU A 309 -15.42 35.75 2.93
CA LEU A 309 -15.21 36.24 4.29
C LEU A 309 -13.81 36.84 4.45
N LEU A 310 -12.80 36.22 3.83
CA LEU A 310 -11.40 36.64 3.89
C LEU A 310 -11.15 37.95 3.13
N PHE A 311 -11.67 38.12 1.92
CA PHE A 311 -11.33 39.23 1.02
C PHE A 311 -12.44 40.25 0.77
N LEU A 312 -13.72 39.88 0.92
CA LEU A 312 -14.87 40.73 0.60
C LEU A 312 -15.59 41.26 1.86
N SER A 313 -15.14 40.91 3.05
CA SER A 313 -15.77 41.42 4.26
C SER A 313 -15.52 42.92 4.43
N PRO A 314 -16.51 43.71 4.90
CA PRO A 314 -16.38 45.15 5.10
C PRO A 314 -15.25 45.56 6.06
N ALA A 315 -14.79 44.64 6.90
CA ALA A 315 -13.67 44.82 7.82
C ALA A 315 -12.32 44.56 7.13
N ALA A 316 -12.20 43.49 6.32
CA ALA A 316 -10.99 43.25 5.51
C ALA A 316 -10.73 44.40 4.53
N LEU A 317 -11.78 44.94 3.91
CA LEU A 317 -11.70 46.12 3.03
C LEU A 317 -11.25 47.40 3.75
N ARG A 318 -11.36 47.47 5.08
CA ARG A 318 -10.86 48.59 5.91
C ARG A 318 -9.51 48.31 6.56
N GLY A 319 -8.92 47.14 6.30
CA GLY A 319 -7.66 46.69 6.93
C GLY A 319 -7.82 46.13 8.35
N ASP A 320 -9.05 45.92 8.82
CA ASP A 320 -9.36 45.40 10.16
C ASP A 320 -9.57 43.88 10.13
N TRP A 321 -8.49 43.15 10.43
CA TRP A 321 -8.46 41.67 10.46
C TRP A 321 -8.92 41.05 11.79
N SER A 322 -9.27 41.88 12.78
CA SER A 322 -9.61 41.46 14.14
C SER A 322 -11.12 41.22 14.36
N THR A 323 -11.95 41.46 13.36
CA THR A 323 -13.40 41.28 13.51
C THR A 323 -13.76 39.81 13.52
N ALA A 324 -14.73 39.43 14.35
CA ALA A 324 -15.23 38.07 14.48
C ALA A 324 -15.56 37.41 13.11
N VAL A 325 -16.04 38.21 12.15
CA VAL A 325 -16.40 37.75 10.80
C VAL A 325 -15.17 37.46 9.91
N THR A 326 -14.12 38.28 9.97
CA THR A 326 -12.86 38.02 9.24
C THR A 326 -12.06 36.92 9.90
N GLY A 327 -11.99 36.91 11.24
CA GLY A 327 -11.24 35.91 12.00
C GLY A 327 -11.80 34.49 11.91
N MET A 328 -13.09 34.32 11.59
CA MET A 328 -13.74 33.00 11.46
C MET A 328 -13.76 32.45 10.02
N PHE A 329 -13.10 33.10 9.05
CA PHE A 329 -13.12 32.64 7.66
C PHE A 329 -12.71 31.17 7.50
N TRP A 330 -11.71 30.72 8.29
CA TRP A 330 -11.17 29.36 8.27
C TRP A 330 -12.19 28.30 8.69
N VAL A 331 -13.26 28.69 9.40
CA VAL A 331 -14.33 27.78 9.86
C VAL A 331 -15.17 27.26 8.69
N ALA A 332 -15.17 27.96 7.54
CA ALA A 332 -15.85 27.50 6.34
C ALA A 332 -15.37 26.13 5.86
N TRP A 333 -14.06 25.83 5.97
CA TRP A 333 -13.49 24.55 5.53
C TRP A 333 -13.86 23.37 6.44
N PRO A 334 -13.75 23.42 7.78
CA PRO A 334 -14.27 22.40 8.68
C PRO A 334 -15.77 22.15 8.50
N ILE A 335 -16.58 23.21 8.36
CA ILE A 335 -18.03 23.06 8.12
C ILE A 335 -18.29 22.38 6.77
N GLY A 336 -17.59 22.79 5.71
CA GLY A 336 -17.68 22.16 4.40
C GLY A 336 -17.30 20.68 4.43
N GLY A 337 -16.23 20.33 5.14
CA GLY A 337 -15.80 18.94 5.36
C GLY A 337 -16.86 18.11 6.08
N LEU A 338 -17.45 18.65 7.15
CA LEU A 338 -18.53 18.00 7.89
C LEU A 338 -19.76 17.75 6.99
N LEU A 339 -20.18 18.76 6.23
CA LEU A 339 -21.30 18.66 5.30
C LEU A 339 -21.04 17.65 4.18
N CYS A 340 -19.83 17.61 3.63
CA CYS A 340 -19.46 16.58 2.65
C CYS A 340 -19.56 15.17 3.25
N GLY A 341 -19.10 14.97 4.49
CA GLY A 341 -19.24 13.68 5.20
C GLY A 341 -20.69 13.26 5.40
N ILE A 342 -21.56 14.19 5.80
CA ILE A 342 -23.00 13.97 5.95
C ILE A 342 -23.64 13.61 4.60
N ALA A 343 -23.29 14.34 3.53
CA ALA A 343 -23.83 14.07 2.19
C ALA A 343 -23.39 12.68 1.67
N ALA A 344 -22.12 12.31 1.84
CA ALA A 344 -21.61 11.01 1.42
C ALA A 344 -22.31 9.85 2.13
N THR A 345 -22.47 9.95 3.45
CA THR A 345 -23.17 8.92 4.25
C THR A 345 -24.64 8.82 3.90
N ALA A 346 -25.33 9.95 3.67
CA ALA A 346 -26.73 9.95 3.25
C ALA A 346 -26.94 9.27 1.88
N ILE A 347 -26.05 9.54 0.92
CA ILE A 347 -26.12 8.93 -0.42
C ILE A 347 -25.86 7.42 -0.36
N GLN A 348 -24.89 6.97 0.43
CA GLN A 348 -24.63 5.54 0.63
C GLN A 348 -25.78 4.83 1.35
N LEU A 349 -26.42 5.48 2.32
CA LEU A 349 -27.61 4.96 2.98
C LEU A 349 -28.75 4.75 1.96
N PHE A 350 -28.95 5.71 1.06
CA PHE A 350 -29.96 5.63 0.02
C PHE A 350 -29.67 4.52 -1.01
N LYS A 351 -28.39 4.33 -1.38
CA LYS A 351 -27.94 3.20 -2.20
C LYS A 351 -28.32 1.87 -1.55
N ASN A 352 -27.93 1.67 -0.28
CA ASN A 352 -28.23 0.45 0.48
C ASN A 352 -29.73 0.19 0.63
N TYR A 353 -30.55 1.24 0.73
CA TYR A 353 -32.00 1.11 0.80
C TYR A 353 -32.60 0.64 -0.53
N ARG A 354 -32.07 1.10 -1.66
CA ARG A 354 -32.55 0.74 -3.01
C ARG A 354 -32.12 -0.67 -3.44
N GLU A 355 -31.02 -1.17 -2.91
CA GLU A 355 -30.49 -2.52 -3.20
C GLU A 355 -31.16 -3.63 -2.37
N ARG A 356 -31.97 -3.29 -1.36
CA ARG A 356 -32.79 -4.22 -0.56
C ARG A 356 -34.17 -4.45 -1.15
#